data_AF-A0A518V9K8-F1
#
_entry.id   AF-A0A518V9K8-F1
#
_cell.length_a   1.000
_cell.length_b   1.000
_cell.length_c   1.000
_cell.angle_alpha   90.00
_cell.angle_beta   90.00
_cell.angle_gamma   90.00
#
_symmetry.space_group_name_H-M   'P 1'
#
loop_
_entity.id
_entity.type
_entity.pdbx_description
1 polymer ?
#
loop_
_entity_poly.entity_id
_entity_poly.type
_entity_poly.pdbx_seq_one_letter_code
_entity_poly.pdbx_strand_id
1 'polypeptide(L)'
;MEKRTKLNDLFGSMRLVLPEHREWYLKHRRELSLLPKPDLDHDEIMAINYKLTDSKRYSFELTVTYWRRVSENGGEFQTVKGVAKAFDTVMKQVRIEEENGEWTWLDFGNIASVTD
;
A
#
# COMPACT_ATOMS: atom_id res chain seq x y z
N MET A 1 -6.35 -57.28 19.50
CA MET A 1 -5.47 -56.23 20.05
C MET A 1 -4.93 -55.45 18.87
N GLU A 2 -5.36 -54.21 18.67
CA GLU A 2 -4.80 -53.33 17.66
C GLU A 2 -4.68 -51.94 18.31
N LYS A 3 -3.44 -51.54 18.60
CA LYS A 3 -3.13 -50.34 19.37
C LYS A 3 -3.42 -49.12 18.50
N ARG A 4 -4.53 -48.43 18.76
CA ARG A 4 -4.80 -47.09 18.22
C ARG A 4 -3.66 -46.16 18.62
N THR A 5 -2.92 -45.70 17.62
CA THR A 5 -1.72 -44.88 17.73
C THR A 5 -2.07 -43.55 18.40
N LYS A 6 -1.55 -43.32 19.61
CA LYS A 6 -1.62 -42.06 20.38
C LYS A 6 -0.91 -40.86 19.71
N LEU A 7 -0.59 -40.98 18.43
CA LEU A 7 0.15 -39.99 17.64
C LEU A 7 -0.76 -38.99 16.93
N ASN A 8 -2.05 -39.33 16.73
CA ASN A 8 -2.99 -38.45 16.03
C ASN A 8 -3.68 -37.41 16.96
N ASP A 9 -3.57 -37.56 18.28
CA ASP A 9 -4.13 -36.63 19.28
C ASP A 9 -3.17 -35.49 19.65
N LEU A 10 -1.86 -35.64 19.35
CA LEU A 10 -0.87 -34.63 19.72
C LEU A 10 -0.91 -33.40 18.79
N PHE A 11 -1.34 -33.57 17.53
CA PHE A 11 -1.44 -32.50 16.55
C PHE A 11 -2.79 -31.76 16.56
N GLY A 12 -3.81 -32.31 17.22
CA GLY A 12 -5.13 -31.66 17.36
C GLY A 12 -5.17 -30.53 18.39
N SER A 13 -4.17 -30.46 19.29
CA SER A 13 -4.18 -29.56 20.45
C SER A 13 -3.37 -28.26 20.28
N MET A 14 -2.63 -28.07 19.17
CA MET A 14 -1.79 -26.88 18.95
C MET A 14 -2.40 -25.83 17.99
N ARG A 15 -3.71 -25.86 17.72
CA ARG A 15 -4.39 -24.81 16.96
C ARG A 15 -5.34 -23.97 17.82
N LEU A 16 -4.93 -23.68 19.05
CA LEU A 16 -5.56 -22.66 19.89
C LEU A 16 -4.69 -21.39 19.87
N VAL A 17 -4.68 -20.71 18.74
CA VAL A 17 -4.31 -19.29 18.73
C VAL A 17 -5.49 -18.57 19.37
N LEU A 18 -5.34 -18.08 20.60
CA LEU A 18 -6.36 -17.25 21.23
C LEU A 18 -6.67 -16.05 20.31
N PRO A 19 -7.96 -15.75 20.04
CA PRO A 19 -8.37 -14.67 19.14
C PRO A 19 -7.70 -13.33 19.48
N GLU A 20 -7.55 -13.04 20.78
CA GLU A 20 -6.98 -11.81 21.31
C GLU A 20 -5.51 -11.61 20.93
N HIS A 21 -4.72 -12.69 20.81
CA HIS A 21 -3.33 -12.62 20.36
C HIS A 21 -3.19 -12.36 18.85
N ARG A 22 -4.17 -12.79 18.05
CA ARG A 22 -4.16 -12.55 16.60
C ARG A 22 -4.42 -11.09 16.27
N GLU A 23 -5.33 -10.46 17.01
CA GLU A 23 -5.66 -9.04 16.85
C GLU A 23 -4.50 -8.14 17.27
N TRP A 24 -3.79 -8.50 18.35
CA TRP A 24 -2.61 -7.77 18.80
C TRP A 24 -1.47 -7.87 17.78
N TYR A 25 -1.24 -9.04 17.17
CA TYR A 25 -0.21 -9.22 16.14
C TYR A 25 -0.52 -8.42 14.84
N LEU A 26 -1.79 -8.35 14.44
CA LEU A 26 -2.23 -7.52 13.31
C LEU A 26 -2.14 -6.02 13.63
N LYS A 27 -2.48 -5.63 14.86
CA LYS A 27 -2.36 -4.24 15.33
C LYS A 27 -0.89 -3.80 15.43
N HIS A 28 -0.02 -4.63 16.00
CA HIS A 28 1.43 -4.36 16.06
C HIS A 28 2.07 -4.35 14.67
N ARG A 29 1.66 -5.23 13.73
CA ARG A 29 2.13 -5.13 12.35
C ARG A 29 1.69 -3.83 11.68
N ARG A 30 0.48 -3.35 11.96
CA ARG A 30 -0.03 -2.04 11.46
C ARG A 30 0.70 -0.86 12.10
N GLU A 31 1.00 -0.92 13.40
CA GLU A 31 1.72 0.14 14.14
C GLU A 31 3.22 0.18 13.78
N LEU A 32 3.85 -0.98 13.54
CA LEU A 32 5.24 -1.09 13.08
C LEU A 32 5.41 -0.79 11.59
N SER A 33 4.34 -0.86 10.78
CA SER A 33 4.36 -0.47 9.37
C SER A 33 4.02 1.01 9.16
N LEU A 34 3.81 1.78 10.23
CA LEU A 34 3.61 3.21 10.13
C LEU A 34 4.95 3.84 9.73
N LEU A 35 5.12 4.03 8.43
CA LEU A 35 6.34 4.59 7.88
C LEU A 35 6.26 6.11 7.90
N PRO A 36 7.38 6.81 8.12
CA PRO A 36 7.42 8.26 7.97
C PRO A 36 7.05 8.62 6.53
N LYS A 37 6.55 9.84 6.37
CA LYS A 37 6.31 10.41 5.04
C LYS A 37 7.58 10.25 4.19
N PRO A 38 7.46 9.84 2.92
CA PRO A 38 8.64 9.68 2.06
C PRO A 38 9.38 11.00 1.98
N ASP A 39 10.68 10.96 2.31
CA ASP A 39 11.62 12.06 2.11
C ASP A 39 12.32 11.78 0.79
N LEU A 40 11.79 12.37 -0.28
CA LEU A 40 12.27 12.18 -1.64
C LEU A 40 13.19 13.33 -2.04
N ASP A 41 14.34 12.98 -2.60
CA ASP A 41 15.25 13.98 -3.16
C ASP A 41 14.68 14.58 -4.46
N HIS A 42 15.25 15.70 -4.90
CA HIS A 42 14.79 16.42 -6.09
C HIS A 42 14.76 15.54 -7.35
N ASP A 43 15.78 14.68 -7.51
CA ASP A 43 15.89 13.78 -8.66
C ASP A 43 14.79 12.70 -8.66
N GLU A 44 14.45 12.18 -7.48
CA GLU A 44 13.38 11.18 -7.33
C GLU A 44 12.00 11.80 -7.64
N ILE A 45 11.77 13.02 -7.16
CA ILE A 45 10.56 13.79 -7.47
C ILE A 45 10.46 14.04 -8.97
N MET A 46 11.56 14.40 -9.63
CA MET A 46 11.59 14.62 -11.08
C MET A 46 11.29 13.32 -11.86
N ALA A 47 11.88 12.19 -11.44
CA ALA A 47 11.62 10.88 -12.05
C ALA A 47 10.15 10.47 -11.95
N ILE A 48 9.53 10.67 -10.77
CA ILE A 48 8.10 10.40 -10.56
C ILE A 48 7.24 11.29 -11.46
N ASN A 49 7.53 12.59 -11.52
CA ASN A 49 6.80 13.53 -12.38
C ASN A 49 6.91 13.17 -13.85
N TYR A 50 8.10 12.76 -14.29
CA TYR A 50 8.33 12.30 -15.66
C TYR A 50 7.47 11.08 -15.98
N LYS A 51 7.48 10.04 -15.14
CA LYS A 51 6.65 8.83 -15.33
C LYS A 51 5.16 9.12 -15.35
N LEU A 52 4.66 9.97 -14.45
CA LEU A 52 3.25 10.35 -14.43
C LEU A 52 2.86 11.12 -15.69
N THR A 53 3.74 12.00 -16.17
CA THR A 53 3.52 12.76 -17.42
C THR A 53 3.50 11.83 -18.63
N ASP A 54 4.41 10.85 -18.68
CA ASP A 54 4.46 9.85 -19.72
C ASP A 54 3.20 8.97 -19.72
N SER A 55 2.73 8.51 -18.56
CA SER A 55 1.46 7.77 -18.47
C SER A 55 0.29 8.59 -18.97
N LYS A 56 0.23 9.89 -18.65
CA LYS A 56 -0.81 10.76 -19.22
C LYS A 56 -0.69 10.89 -20.73
N ARG A 57 0.53 11.04 -21.25
CA ARG A 57 0.78 11.26 -22.68
C ARG A 57 0.48 10.02 -23.51
N TYR A 58 0.90 8.86 -23.05
CA TYR A 58 0.80 7.58 -23.74
C TYR A 58 -0.39 6.74 -23.29
N SER A 59 -1.12 7.19 -22.26
CA SER A 59 -2.27 6.50 -21.67
C SER A 59 -1.98 5.05 -21.24
N PHE A 60 -0.78 4.78 -20.72
CA PHE A 60 -0.44 3.48 -20.14
C PHE A 60 -0.75 3.44 -18.64
N GLU A 61 -1.05 2.24 -18.13
CA GLU A 61 -1.29 2.00 -16.72
C GLU A 61 0.02 2.02 -15.93
N LEU A 62 0.01 2.68 -14.79
CA LEU A 62 1.11 2.69 -13.83
C LEU A 62 0.60 2.33 -12.44
N THR A 63 1.49 1.81 -11.62
CA THR A 63 1.27 1.54 -10.20
C THR A 63 1.92 2.64 -9.39
N VAL A 64 1.10 3.48 -8.74
CA VAL A 64 1.56 4.54 -7.84
C VAL A 64 1.51 4.05 -6.42
N THR A 65 2.64 4.08 -5.72
CA THR A 65 2.69 3.91 -4.26
C THR A 65 2.64 5.28 -3.60
N TYR A 66 1.68 5.51 -2.73
CA TYR A 66 1.52 6.77 -2.02
C TYR A 66 1.31 6.55 -0.52
N TRP A 67 1.82 7.48 0.26
CA TRP A 67 1.68 7.51 1.70
C TRP A 67 0.34 8.13 2.08
N ARG A 68 -0.42 7.44 2.93
CA ARG A 68 -1.65 7.95 3.50
C ARG A 68 -1.53 7.98 5.02
N ARG A 69 -1.86 9.12 5.61
CA ARG A 69 -1.95 9.23 7.07
C ARG A 69 -3.11 8.39 7.59
N VAL A 70 -2.82 7.40 8.45
CA VAL A 70 -3.83 6.52 9.07
C VAL A 70 -4.02 6.85 10.54
N SER A 71 -3.02 7.41 11.22
CA SER A 71 -3.09 7.74 12.64
C SER A 71 -2.20 8.94 12.99
N GLU A 72 -2.30 9.44 14.22
CA GLU A 72 -1.47 10.56 14.67
C GLU A 72 0.02 10.23 14.67
N ASN A 73 0.37 8.97 14.91
CA ASN A 73 1.75 8.48 15.05
C ASN A 73 2.35 7.92 13.76
N GLY A 74 1.64 8.02 12.62
CA GLY A 74 2.20 7.68 11.30
C GLY A 74 1.17 7.25 10.27
N GLY A 75 1.64 6.81 9.10
CA GLY A 75 0.79 6.45 7.95
C GLY A 75 1.24 5.19 7.25
N GLU A 76 0.41 4.69 6.35
CA GLU A 76 0.68 3.48 5.58
C GLU A 76 0.90 3.82 4.10
N PHE A 77 1.69 3.02 3.42
CA PHE A 77 1.78 3.09 1.96
C PHE A 77 0.64 2.28 1.33
N GLN A 78 -0.11 2.93 0.47
CA GLN A 78 -1.12 2.31 -0.37
C GLN A 78 -0.65 2.35 -1.82
N THR A 79 -1.09 1.38 -2.61
CA THR A 79 -0.81 1.29 -4.05
C THR A 79 -2.09 1.40 -4.83
N VAL A 80 -2.07 2.22 -5.89
CA VAL A 80 -3.17 2.30 -6.86
C VAL A 80 -2.60 2.02 -8.24
N LYS A 81 -3.32 1.21 -9.03
CA LYS A 81 -2.96 0.90 -10.42
C LYS A 81 -3.95 1.59 -11.34
N GLY A 82 -3.45 2.42 -12.25
CA GLY A 82 -4.31 3.11 -13.19
C GLY A 82 -3.55 4.07 -14.11
N VAL A 83 -4.30 4.86 -14.87
CA VAL A 83 -3.75 5.82 -15.83
C VAL A 83 -3.82 7.23 -15.27
N ALA A 84 -2.74 8.00 -15.36
CA ALA A 84 -2.76 9.41 -14.98
C ALA A 84 -3.59 10.22 -16.00
N LYS A 85 -4.72 10.80 -15.56
CA LYS A 85 -5.63 11.57 -16.46
C LYS A 85 -5.49 13.08 -16.31
N ALA A 86 -5.35 13.56 -15.08
CA ALA A 86 -5.34 14.98 -14.78
C ALA A 86 -4.30 15.34 -13.72
N PHE A 87 -3.81 16.57 -13.79
CA PHE A 87 -2.89 17.15 -12.82
C PHE A 87 -3.50 18.45 -12.31
N ASP A 88 -3.60 18.57 -10.99
CA ASP A 88 -3.94 19.82 -10.31
C ASP A 88 -2.65 20.48 -9.85
N THR A 89 -2.29 21.59 -10.49
CA THR A 89 -1.06 22.35 -10.18
C THR A 89 -1.22 23.24 -8.95
N VAL A 90 -2.44 23.55 -8.53
CA VAL A 90 -2.74 24.40 -7.37
C VAL A 90 -2.62 23.57 -6.10
N MET A 91 -3.31 22.43 -6.06
CA MET A 91 -3.27 21.50 -4.92
C MET A 91 -2.10 20.52 -4.98
N LYS A 92 -1.32 20.52 -6.08
CA LYS A 92 -0.21 19.59 -6.33
C LYS A 92 -0.69 18.13 -6.23
N GLN A 93 -1.73 17.80 -6.98
CA GLN A 93 -2.31 16.45 -7.00
C GLN A 93 -2.36 15.87 -8.41
N VAL A 94 -2.36 14.55 -8.51
CA VAL A 94 -2.60 13.79 -9.73
C VAL A 94 -3.86 12.95 -9.58
N ARG A 95 -4.68 12.91 -10.63
CA ARG A 95 -5.81 11.98 -10.73
C ARG A 95 -5.37 10.73 -11.45
N ILE A 96 -5.44 9.61 -10.75
CA ILE A 96 -5.24 8.26 -11.30
C ILE A 96 -6.62 7.65 -11.53
N GLU A 97 -6.90 7.21 -12.75
CA GLU A 97 -8.12 6.52 -13.14
C GLU A 97 -7.83 5.01 -13.24
N GLU A 98 -8.51 4.23 -12.43
CA GLU A 98 -8.36 2.78 -12.35
C GLU A 98 -9.17 2.10 -13.47
N GLU A 99 -8.86 0.83 -13.77
CA GLU A 99 -9.53 0.07 -14.84
C GLU A 99 -11.04 -0.08 -14.60
N ASN A 100 -11.46 -0.10 -13.34
CA ASN A 100 -12.88 -0.19 -12.95
C ASN A 100 -13.67 1.13 -13.18
N GLY A 101 -13.01 2.20 -13.63
CA GLY A 101 -13.61 3.52 -13.84
C GLY A 101 -13.68 4.39 -12.58
N GLU A 102 -13.20 3.90 -11.43
CA GLU A 102 -12.97 4.72 -10.25
C GLU A 102 -11.73 5.60 -10.44
N TRP A 103 -11.65 6.68 -9.67
CA TRP A 103 -10.50 7.56 -9.70
C TRP A 103 -10.11 8.01 -8.31
N THR A 104 -8.81 8.13 -8.10
CA THR A 104 -8.23 8.58 -6.85
C THR A 104 -7.33 9.79 -7.10
N TRP A 105 -7.50 10.82 -6.27
CA TRP A 105 -6.60 11.97 -6.24
C TRP A 105 -5.47 11.71 -5.26
N LEU A 106 -4.23 11.82 -5.75
CA LEU A 106 -3.01 11.62 -4.97
C LEU A 106 -2.22 12.91 -4.91
N ASP A 107 -1.80 13.31 -3.71
CA ASP A 107 -0.88 14.43 -3.52
C ASP A 107 0.53 14.02 -3.93
N PHE A 108 1.19 14.80 -4.79
CA PHE A 108 2.56 14.53 -5.23
C PHE A 108 3.54 14.39 -4.07
N GLY A 109 3.36 15.18 -3.01
CA GLY A 109 4.21 15.12 -1.82
C GLY A 109 4.01 13.86 -0.99
N ASN A 110 2.97 13.08 -1.25
CA ASN A 110 2.73 11.79 -0.60
C ASN A 110 3.12 10.61 -1.50
N ILE A 111 3.39 10.82 -2.78
CA ILE A 111 3.84 9.72 -3.66
C ILE A 111 5.24 9.30 -3.24
N ALA A 112 5.45 8.00 -3.06
CA ALA A 112 6.76 7.43 -2.75
C ALA A 112 7.44 6.82 -3.98
N SER A 113 6.67 6.17 -4.86
CA SER A 113 7.23 5.53 -6.05
C SER A 113 6.19 5.33 -7.15
N VAL A 114 6.66 5.23 -8.39
CA VAL A 114 5.85 4.94 -9.57
C VAL A 114 6.53 3.86 -10.41
N THR A 115 5.81 2.77 -10.65
CA THR A 115 6.25 1.63 -11.45
C THR A 115 5.29 1.40 -12.60
N ASP A 116 5.83 1.14 -13.78
CA ASP A 116 5.12 0.78 -15.01
C ASP A 116 4.88 -0.73 -15.14
#